data_AF-A0A2T0KNZ2-F1
#
_entry.id   AF-A0A2T0KNZ2-F1
#
_cell.length_a   1.000
_cell.length_b   1.000
_cell.length_c   1.000
_cell.angle_alpha   90.00
_cell.angle_beta   90.00
_cell.angle_gamma   90.00
#
_symmetry.space_group_name_H-M   'P 1'
#
loop_
_entity.id
_entity.type
_entity.pdbx_description
1 polymer ?
#
loop_
_entity_poly.entity_id
_entity_poly.type
_entity_poly.pdbx_seq_one_letter_code
_entity_poly.pdbx_strand_id
1 'polypeptide(L)'
;MVDLRRSLAAIMAIGLIAPLAACSDDEKPTLSDPAAAASAGPGASGAPVTESTTAAGPVTLAVTPAANKKDVPVSAEIGVKVSGGEVTSVTLTDAKGKAVSGKLREDKSAWVPDKPLKTKQKYAAKVVATGADGQSTTASTSFTTMGAPGRETGTGLYLFDGNTYGVAMPVVVEFNPGIKKADRAAVQKRMFVETSPAQEGVWSWTAAGTQAYYRAAEYWQTGTTLKVRIGVGGHPTGGGRYGDQDRSATVKIGRKFEMRVDNATKKMTVLQNGQTVKTFPVSLGKKSTPSSSGHMVVMEKKAATVFDTTDTDGAAGYRTDIQYAQRLTWSGQYIHSAPWSVGDQGRRNVSHGCVNLAPSAARWVFEKSLIGDPVVVKGTGDKLDYGNGWTPWDVSWEKFKEGSAL
;
A
#
# COMPACT_ATOMS: atom_id res chain seq x y z
N MET A 1 21.58 18.54 36.34
CA MET A 1 22.31 19.51 37.15
C MET A 1 23.77 19.42 36.72
N VAL A 2 24.25 20.42 35.97
CA VAL A 2 25.67 20.90 35.84
C VAL A 2 26.66 19.91 35.17
N ASP A 3 27.55 20.23 34.23
CA ASP A 3 27.88 21.32 33.29
C ASP A 3 29.01 20.71 32.39
N LEU A 4 28.98 20.77 31.05
CA LEU A 4 29.50 21.81 30.15
C LEU A 4 31.02 22.14 30.22
N ARG A 5 31.75 21.90 29.10
CA ARG A 5 32.78 22.76 28.41
C ARG A 5 33.59 21.89 27.42
N ARG A 6 33.42 22.00 26.09
CA ARG A 6 33.94 22.98 25.09
C ARG A 6 35.47 23.12 25.01
N SER A 7 36.04 22.84 23.83
CA SER A 7 37.05 23.63 23.12
C SER A 7 37.06 23.33 21.60
N LEU A 8 36.87 24.38 20.77
CA LEU A 8 37.26 24.51 19.35
C LEU A 8 38.79 24.82 19.28
N ALA A 9 39.53 24.97 18.16
CA ALA A 9 39.27 25.48 16.81
C ALA A 9 40.50 25.29 15.86
N ALA A 10 40.35 25.81 14.62
CA ALA A 10 41.32 26.22 13.57
C ALA A 10 41.44 25.23 12.39
N ILE A 11 40.85 25.44 11.19
CA ILE A 11 40.89 26.54 10.17
C ILE A 11 42.24 26.66 9.44
N MET A 12 42.22 26.41 8.13
CA MET A 12 43.13 27.02 7.14
C MET A 12 42.36 27.22 5.82
N ALA A 13 42.49 28.40 5.22
CA ALA A 13 41.79 28.84 4.01
C ALA A 13 42.74 29.66 3.10
N ILE A 14 42.27 29.87 1.86
CA ILE A 14 42.65 30.90 0.84
C ILE A 14 43.76 30.47 -0.16
N GLY A 15 43.67 30.68 -1.49
CA GLY A 15 42.67 31.37 -2.32
C GLY A 15 43.11 31.64 -3.78
N LEU A 16 42.60 32.75 -4.34
CA LEU A 16 42.83 33.44 -5.65
C LEU A 16 41.92 33.06 -6.85
N ILE A 17 41.54 33.94 -7.81
CA ILE A 17 41.03 35.34 -7.98
C ILE A 17 41.03 35.59 -9.51
N ALA A 18 40.01 36.25 -10.09
CA ALA A 18 40.12 37.33 -11.13
C ALA A 18 38.75 37.76 -11.76
N PRO A 19 38.62 39.00 -12.32
CA PRO A 19 37.43 39.87 -12.19
C PRO A 19 36.89 40.52 -13.50
N LEU A 20 35.88 41.42 -13.38
CA LEU A 20 35.53 42.63 -14.19
C LEU A 20 34.09 43.07 -13.83
N ALA A 21 33.59 44.32 -13.88
CA ALA A 21 33.97 45.70 -13.54
C ALA A 21 32.68 46.58 -13.71
N ALA A 22 32.74 47.86 -13.30
CA ALA A 22 31.76 48.99 -13.40
C ALA A 22 30.92 49.25 -12.11
N CYS A 23 31.26 50.24 -11.26
CA CYS A 23 31.13 51.73 -11.35
C CYS A 23 29.65 52.19 -11.33
N SER A 24 29.16 53.09 -10.47
CA SER A 24 29.72 54.34 -9.88
C SER A 24 28.90 54.71 -8.61
N ASP A 25 29.50 55.10 -7.47
CA ASP A 25 29.81 56.47 -6.95
C ASP A 25 28.55 57.23 -6.45
N ASP A 26 28.45 57.95 -5.33
CA ASP A 26 29.35 58.40 -4.24
C ASP A 26 28.44 58.84 -3.05
N GLU A 27 28.71 58.46 -1.78
CA GLU A 27 29.47 59.21 -0.75
C GLU A 27 28.60 60.25 0.04
N LYS A 28 28.03 59.93 1.23
CA LYS A 28 28.57 59.96 2.64
C LYS A 28 28.34 61.31 3.38
N PRO A 29 28.51 61.41 4.72
CA PRO A 29 27.47 61.88 5.65
C PRO A 29 27.93 63.06 6.55
N THR A 30 27.10 63.52 7.51
CA THR A 30 27.43 63.65 8.96
C THR A 30 26.45 64.53 9.78
N LEU A 31 25.98 63.93 10.88
CA LEU A 31 25.71 64.42 12.25
C LEU A 31 25.59 65.94 12.56
N SER A 32 24.49 66.35 13.24
CA SER A 32 24.44 66.78 14.66
C SER A 32 23.12 67.54 15.01
N ASP A 33 22.46 67.14 16.10
CA ASP A 33 21.31 67.76 16.82
C ASP A 33 21.65 69.13 17.49
N PRO A 34 20.76 69.94 18.14
CA PRO A 34 19.37 69.68 18.61
C PRO A 34 18.32 70.84 18.50
N ALA A 35 17.06 70.50 18.82
CA ALA A 35 15.98 71.28 19.49
C ALA A 35 15.58 72.73 19.07
N ALA A 36 14.29 72.91 18.70
CA ALA A 36 13.32 73.82 19.35
C ALA A 36 12.01 73.95 18.53
N ALA A 37 10.94 74.29 19.24
CA ALA A 37 9.52 74.20 18.88
C ALA A 37 8.99 75.23 17.87
N ALA A 38 7.87 74.91 17.17
CA ALA A 38 6.60 75.67 17.23
C ALA A 38 5.52 75.18 16.21
N SER A 39 4.31 74.97 16.77
CA SER A 39 2.97 75.32 16.26
C SER A 39 2.39 74.80 14.92
N ALA A 40 1.33 73.99 15.09
CA ALA A 40 -0.05 74.19 14.60
C ALA A 40 -0.48 73.81 13.16
N GLY A 41 -1.45 72.87 13.09
CA GLY A 41 -2.58 72.90 12.15
C GLY A 41 -2.68 71.74 11.16
N PRO A 42 -3.89 71.22 10.84
CA PRO A 42 -4.14 69.77 10.80
C PRO A 42 -4.31 69.19 9.38
N GLY A 43 -3.93 67.92 9.19
CA GLY A 43 -4.15 67.20 7.94
C GLY A 43 -4.20 65.69 8.09
N ALA A 44 -5.38 65.13 7.84
CA ALA A 44 -5.70 63.73 7.52
C ALA A 44 -5.53 62.67 8.63
N SER A 45 -6.65 62.45 9.33
CA SER A 45 -6.95 61.24 10.10
C SER A 45 -6.92 60.01 9.17
N GLY A 46 -5.95 59.11 9.38
CA GLY A 46 -5.93 57.78 8.78
C GLY A 46 -7.03 56.93 9.42
N ALA A 47 -8.00 56.51 8.61
CA ALA A 47 -9.05 55.59 9.05
C ALA A 47 -8.42 54.29 9.58
N PRO A 48 -8.91 53.74 10.70
CA PRO A 48 -8.48 52.41 11.13
C PRO A 48 -8.94 51.40 10.08
N VAL A 49 -8.00 50.61 9.56
CA VAL A 49 -8.32 49.43 8.77
C VAL A 49 -8.98 48.45 9.73
N THR A 50 -10.31 48.38 9.67
CA THR A 50 -11.07 47.34 10.35
C THR A 50 -10.66 46.02 9.71
N GLU A 51 -9.76 45.26 10.34
CA GLU A 51 -9.66 43.82 10.10
C GLU A 51 -11.05 43.26 10.35
N SER A 52 -11.76 43.00 9.27
CA SER A 52 -12.98 42.20 9.31
C SER A 52 -12.55 40.77 9.60
N THR A 53 -12.32 40.45 10.88
CA THR A 53 -12.49 39.09 11.37
C THR A 53 -13.88 38.68 10.99
N THR A 54 -14.00 37.93 9.89
CA THR A 54 -15.22 37.22 9.56
C THR A 54 -15.49 36.34 10.76
N ALA A 55 -16.50 36.71 11.57
CA ALA A 55 -16.92 35.90 12.70
C ALA A 55 -17.11 34.47 12.19
N ALA A 56 -16.41 33.51 12.78
CA ALA A 56 -16.55 32.11 12.42
C ALA A 56 -18.04 31.75 12.53
N GLY A 57 -18.65 31.40 11.40
CA GLY A 57 -20.06 31.04 11.36
C GLY A 57 -20.35 29.82 12.26
N PRO A 58 -21.62 29.60 12.64
CA PRO A 58 -21.98 28.52 13.55
C PRO A 58 -21.54 27.16 13.02
N VAL A 59 -20.94 26.33 13.88
CA VAL A 59 -20.52 24.96 13.52
C VAL A 59 -21.75 24.13 13.16
N THR A 60 -21.81 23.66 11.92
CA THR A 60 -22.85 22.73 11.48
C THR A 60 -22.32 21.31 11.45
N LEU A 61 -23.08 20.36 11.97
CA LEU A 61 -22.67 18.97 12.13
C LEU A 61 -23.80 18.03 11.72
N ALA A 62 -23.58 17.25 10.67
CA ALA A 62 -24.46 16.17 10.25
C ALA A 62 -23.77 14.81 10.44
N VAL A 63 -24.54 13.82 10.92
CA VAL A 63 -24.05 12.48 11.24
C VAL A 63 -24.86 11.42 10.52
N THR A 64 -24.20 10.36 10.07
CA THR A 64 -24.84 9.14 9.54
C THR A 64 -24.44 7.93 10.39
N PRO A 65 -25.26 6.87 10.48
CA PRO A 65 -26.60 6.70 9.89
C PRO A 65 -27.66 7.68 10.42
N ALA A 66 -28.75 7.85 9.67
CA ALA A 66 -29.90 8.67 10.11
C ALA A 66 -30.51 8.13 11.40
N ALA A 67 -31.11 9.02 12.20
CA ALA A 67 -31.70 8.66 13.49
C ALA A 67 -32.78 7.57 13.36
N ASN A 68 -32.70 6.57 14.24
CA ASN A 68 -33.55 5.39 14.31
C ASN A 68 -33.56 4.52 13.04
N LYS A 69 -32.57 4.66 12.14
CA LYS A 69 -32.47 3.83 10.95
C LYS A 69 -32.37 2.34 11.34
N LYS A 70 -33.16 1.51 10.68
CA LYS A 70 -33.13 0.04 10.81
C LYS A 70 -32.39 -0.60 9.66
N ASP A 71 -32.03 -1.86 9.83
CA ASP A 71 -31.36 -2.70 8.83
C ASP A 71 -30.05 -2.10 8.30
N VAL A 72 -29.31 -1.44 9.21
CA VAL A 72 -28.02 -0.85 8.90
C VAL A 72 -26.95 -1.96 8.80
N PRO A 73 -26.06 -1.95 7.78
CA PRO A 73 -24.98 -2.93 7.69
C PRO A 73 -24.16 -3.02 8.99
N VAL A 74 -23.73 -4.22 9.36
CA VAL A 74 -22.87 -4.38 10.54
C VAL A 74 -21.48 -3.73 10.35
N SER A 75 -21.09 -3.41 9.12
CA SER A 75 -19.89 -2.63 8.83
C SER A 75 -20.09 -1.11 8.97
N ALA A 76 -21.24 -0.64 9.48
CA ALA A 76 -21.59 0.77 9.42
C ALA A 76 -20.58 1.67 10.12
N GLU A 77 -20.21 2.73 9.40
CA GLU A 77 -19.37 3.81 9.90
C GLU A 77 -20.26 4.92 10.44
N ILE A 78 -19.71 5.73 11.35
CA ILE A 78 -20.33 6.97 11.76
C ILE A 78 -19.79 8.07 10.85
N GLY A 79 -20.49 8.32 9.75
CA GLY A 79 -20.11 9.37 8.80
C GLY A 79 -20.36 10.75 9.40
N VAL A 80 -19.46 11.69 9.09
CA VAL A 80 -19.51 13.04 9.63
C VAL A 80 -19.34 14.06 8.51
N LYS A 81 -20.22 15.05 8.50
CA LYS A 81 -20.08 16.25 7.68
C LYS A 81 -20.12 17.46 8.61
N VAL A 82 -18.98 18.13 8.74
CA VAL A 82 -18.80 19.31 9.59
C VAL A 82 -18.45 20.51 8.73
N SER A 83 -18.98 21.68 9.06
CA SER A 83 -18.55 22.98 8.50
C SER A 83 -18.39 23.98 9.64
N GLY A 84 -17.37 24.83 9.56
CA GLY A 84 -17.03 25.81 10.60
C GLY A 84 -16.29 25.24 11.81
N GLY A 85 -15.90 23.96 11.79
CA GLY A 85 -15.17 23.31 12.88
C GLY A 85 -14.60 21.95 12.50
N GLU A 86 -14.04 21.25 13.49
CA GLU A 86 -13.41 19.94 13.34
C GLU A 86 -14.04 18.91 14.29
N VAL A 87 -14.16 17.65 13.85
CA VAL A 87 -14.57 16.53 14.71
C VAL A 87 -13.49 16.21 15.73
N THR A 88 -13.80 16.38 17.00
CA THR A 88 -12.87 16.13 18.11
C THR A 88 -13.13 14.80 18.82
N SER A 89 -14.35 14.27 18.77
CA SER A 89 -14.69 12.99 19.39
C SER A 89 -15.84 12.29 18.69
N VAL A 90 -15.72 10.97 18.55
CA VAL A 90 -16.82 10.07 18.16
C VAL A 90 -16.86 8.91 19.14
N THR A 91 -18.02 8.70 19.75
CA THR A 91 -18.27 7.57 20.64
C THR A 91 -19.45 6.76 20.13
N LEU A 92 -19.29 5.44 20.02
CA LEU A 92 -20.35 4.50 19.70
C LEU A 92 -20.56 3.54 20.87
N THR A 93 -21.82 3.34 21.27
CA THR A 93 -22.19 2.44 22.37
C THR A 93 -23.29 1.47 21.93
N ASP A 94 -23.28 0.26 22.49
CA ASP A 94 -24.39 -0.69 22.34
C ASP A 94 -25.57 -0.35 23.27
N ALA A 95 -26.68 -1.08 23.15
CA ALA A 95 -27.87 -0.89 23.98
C ALA A 95 -27.63 -1.07 25.48
N LYS A 96 -26.51 -1.66 25.90
CA LYS A 96 -26.11 -1.82 27.32
C LYS A 96 -25.16 -0.72 27.78
N GLY A 97 -24.87 0.27 26.93
CA GLY A 97 -23.92 1.34 27.20
C GLY A 97 -22.45 0.94 27.03
N LYS A 98 -22.16 -0.27 26.51
CA LYS A 98 -20.77 -0.69 26.29
C LYS A 98 -20.20 0.03 25.08
N ALA A 99 -19.04 0.65 25.25
CA ALA A 99 -18.31 1.30 24.16
C ALA A 99 -17.85 0.30 23.08
N VAL A 100 -17.98 0.70 21.82
CA VAL A 100 -17.44 0.01 20.66
C VAL A 100 -16.11 0.67 20.28
N SER A 101 -15.07 -0.14 20.10
CA SER A 101 -13.77 0.36 19.68
C SER A 101 -13.75 0.65 18.17
N GLY A 102 -12.98 1.66 17.79
CA GLY A 102 -12.85 2.12 16.42
C GLY A 102 -12.07 3.42 16.36
N LYS A 103 -11.87 3.92 15.14
CA LYS A 103 -11.01 5.08 14.88
C LYS A 103 -11.62 6.00 13.84
N LEU A 104 -11.35 7.28 13.97
CA LEU A 104 -11.65 8.25 12.91
C LEU A 104 -10.73 8.00 11.72
N ARG A 105 -11.25 8.11 10.49
CA ARG A 105 -10.44 8.15 9.28
C ARG A 105 -9.50 9.35 9.32
N GLU A 106 -8.38 9.26 8.59
CA GLU A 106 -7.40 10.36 8.50
C GLU A 106 -8.01 11.63 7.92
N ASP A 107 -8.93 11.49 6.96
CA ASP A 107 -9.70 12.59 6.35
C ASP A 107 -10.84 13.11 7.24
N LYS A 108 -11.01 12.55 8.45
CA LYS A 108 -12.05 12.88 9.43
C LYS A 108 -13.50 12.71 8.93
N SER A 109 -13.69 12.09 7.78
CA SER A 109 -15.01 11.96 7.12
C SER A 109 -15.92 10.93 7.80
N ALA A 110 -15.34 9.96 8.52
CA ALA A 110 -16.11 8.95 9.24
C ALA A 110 -15.30 8.30 10.35
N TRP A 111 -16.00 7.80 11.37
CA TRP A 111 -15.45 6.88 12.36
C TRP A 111 -15.77 5.43 12.00
N VAL A 112 -14.76 4.58 12.03
CA VAL A 112 -14.77 3.20 11.58
C VAL A 112 -14.66 2.26 12.78
N PRO A 113 -15.61 1.33 12.97
CA PRO A 113 -15.47 0.27 13.97
C PRO A 113 -14.24 -0.63 13.74
N ASP A 114 -13.56 -1.04 14.81
CA ASP A 114 -12.41 -1.96 14.76
C ASP A 114 -12.80 -3.39 14.36
N LYS A 115 -14.08 -3.73 14.47
CA LYS A 115 -14.67 -5.01 14.05
C LYS A 115 -16.10 -4.78 13.57
N PRO A 116 -16.66 -5.67 12.74
CA PRO A 116 -18.08 -5.62 12.41
C PRO A 116 -18.93 -5.58 13.69
N LEU A 117 -19.96 -4.74 13.68
CA LEU A 117 -20.94 -4.63 14.76
C LEU A 117 -21.73 -5.94 14.88
N LYS A 118 -22.41 -6.13 16.01
CA LYS A 118 -23.28 -7.30 16.20
C LYS A 118 -24.57 -7.12 15.41
N THR A 119 -25.11 -8.21 14.87
CA THR A 119 -26.39 -8.22 14.13
C THR A 119 -27.59 -7.98 15.05
N LYS A 120 -28.67 -7.38 14.51
CA LYS A 120 -29.93 -7.12 15.23
C LYS A 120 -29.75 -6.39 16.58
N GLN A 121 -28.77 -5.48 16.65
CA GLN A 121 -28.46 -4.72 17.85
C GLN A 121 -28.68 -3.23 17.61
N LYS A 122 -29.15 -2.53 18.64
CA LYS A 122 -29.26 -1.07 18.64
C LYS A 122 -27.95 -0.46 19.12
N TYR A 123 -27.51 0.58 18.42
CA TYR A 123 -26.34 1.36 18.77
C TYR A 123 -26.70 2.85 18.86
N ALA A 124 -25.99 3.59 19.70
CA ALA A 124 -26.08 5.03 19.82
C ALA A 124 -24.70 5.67 19.61
N ALA A 125 -24.63 6.64 18.70
CA ALA A 125 -23.44 7.40 18.39
C ALA A 125 -23.60 8.84 18.87
N LYS A 126 -22.53 9.38 19.46
CA LYS A 126 -22.38 10.80 19.81
C LYS A 126 -21.13 11.32 19.12
N VAL A 127 -21.27 12.43 18.41
CA VAL A 127 -20.19 13.11 17.69
C VAL A 127 -20.07 14.52 18.23
N VAL A 128 -18.86 14.94 18.54
CA VAL A 128 -18.54 16.29 18.99
C VAL A 128 -17.65 16.93 17.95
N ALA A 129 -18.03 18.14 17.53
CA ALA A 129 -17.21 19.00 16.70
C ALA A 129 -16.92 20.30 17.44
N THR A 130 -15.72 20.84 17.28
CA THR A 130 -15.29 22.08 17.93
C THR A 130 -14.96 23.13 16.86
N GLY A 131 -15.52 24.32 17.01
CA GLY A 131 -15.31 25.47 16.13
C GLY A 131 -14.00 26.18 16.42
N ALA A 132 -13.62 27.10 15.52
CA ALA A 132 -12.44 27.95 15.70
C ALA A 132 -12.55 28.90 16.92
N ASP A 133 -13.78 29.18 17.37
CA ASP A 133 -14.10 29.93 18.58
C ASP A 133 -13.98 29.08 19.87
N GLY A 134 -13.63 27.81 19.76
CA GLY A 134 -13.56 26.85 20.87
C GLY A 134 -14.91 26.29 21.32
N GLN A 135 -16.03 26.75 20.74
CA GLN A 135 -17.35 26.22 21.08
C GLN A 135 -17.55 24.83 20.46
N SER A 136 -18.22 23.95 21.21
CA SER A 136 -18.45 22.57 20.77
C SER A 136 -19.92 22.31 20.44
N THR A 137 -20.17 21.77 19.25
CA THR A 137 -21.47 21.28 18.80
C THR A 137 -21.50 19.77 18.91
N THR A 138 -22.57 19.23 19.51
CA THR A 138 -22.79 17.79 19.63
C THR A 138 -23.94 17.35 18.74
N ALA A 139 -23.73 16.28 17.97
CA ALA A 139 -24.79 15.56 17.27
C ALA A 139 -24.89 14.14 17.84
N SER A 140 -26.10 13.59 17.86
CA SER A 140 -26.34 12.22 18.28
C SER A 140 -27.28 11.51 17.32
N THR A 141 -27.03 10.22 17.12
CA THR A 141 -27.89 9.35 16.31
C THR A 141 -27.98 7.98 16.96
N SER A 142 -29.01 7.22 16.60
CA SER A 142 -29.09 5.79 16.95
C SER A 142 -29.58 5.00 15.76
N PHE A 143 -29.20 3.74 15.68
CA PHE A 143 -29.59 2.85 14.57
C PHE A 143 -29.62 1.40 15.04
N THR A 144 -30.27 0.55 14.26
CA THR A 144 -30.32 -0.90 14.48
C THR A 144 -29.67 -1.62 13.32
N THR A 145 -28.74 -2.53 13.62
CA THR A 145 -28.03 -3.31 12.61
C THR A 145 -28.92 -4.40 12.00
N MET A 146 -28.63 -4.75 10.76
CA MET A 146 -29.27 -5.84 10.03
C MET A 146 -29.04 -7.21 10.70
N GLY A 147 -29.80 -8.21 10.25
CA GLY A 147 -29.51 -9.63 10.53
C GLY A 147 -28.31 -10.15 9.74
N ALA A 148 -28.04 -11.45 9.85
CA ALA A 148 -27.04 -12.10 9.01
C ALA A 148 -27.42 -11.95 7.52
N PRO A 149 -26.46 -11.63 6.63
CA PRO A 149 -26.74 -11.47 5.21
C PRO A 149 -27.16 -12.81 4.59
N GLY A 150 -28.14 -12.79 3.69
CA GLY A 150 -28.57 -14.00 2.97
C GLY A 150 -27.64 -14.41 1.83
N ARG A 151 -26.74 -13.51 1.38
CA ARG A 151 -25.78 -13.75 0.30
C ARG A 151 -24.46 -13.08 0.62
N GLU A 152 -23.38 -13.85 0.54
CA GLU A 152 -22.05 -13.36 0.88
C GLU A 152 -21.13 -13.27 -0.34
N THR A 153 -20.16 -12.37 -0.26
CA THR A 153 -18.95 -12.37 -1.09
C THR A 153 -17.81 -12.89 -0.22
N GLY A 154 -17.23 -14.02 -0.62
CA GLY A 154 -16.06 -14.58 0.04
C GLY A 154 -14.84 -13.69 -0.18
N THR A 155 -14.04 -13.51 0.86
CA THR A 155 -12.84 -12.65 0.83
C THR A 155 -11.58 -13.45 1.18
N GLY A 156 -10.51 -13.29 0.41
CA GLY A 156 -9.19 -13.88 0.67
C GLY A 156 -8.14 -12.79 0.93
N LEU A 157 -7.13 -13.08 1.76
CA LEU A 157 -5.97 -12.23 1.96
C LEU A 157 -4.70 -13.09 1.93
N TYR A 158 -3.78 -12.82 1.00
CA TYR A 158 -2.49 -13.52 0.93
C TYR A 158 -1.41 -12.86 1.78
N LEU A 159 -1.76 -12.57 3.04
CA LEU A 159 -0.83 -12.17 4.08
C LEU A 159 -1.23 -12.91 5.35
N PHE A 160 -0.25 -13.46 6.04
CA PHE A 160 -0.47 -14.25 7.24
C PHE A 160 0.40 -13.69 8.38
N ASP A 161 -0.21 -13.53 9.55
CA ASP A 161 0.44 -12.98 10.73
C ASP A 161 1.75 -13.72 11.07
N GLY A 162 2.73 -12.97 11.57
CA GLY A 162 4.02 -13.52 12.01
C GLY A 162 5.00 -13.86 10.88
N ASN A 163 4.58 -13.81 9.63
CA ASN A 163 5.47 -14.06 8.49
C ASN A 163 6.32 -12.83 8.13
N THR A 164 7.48 -13.13 7.54
CA THR A 164 8.35 -12.15 6.88
C THR A 164 8.37 -12.40 5.39
N TYR A 165 8.13 -11.35 4.60
CA TYR A 165 8.04 -11.43 3.14
C TYR A 165 9.15 -10.64 2.46
N GLY A 166 9.40 -10.91 1.18
CA GLY A 166 10.32 -10.15 0.34
C GLY A 166 9.80 -8.74 0.04
N VAL A 167 10.71 -7.87 -0.43
CA VAL A 167 10.44 -6.44 -0.67
C VAL A 167 9.41 -6.16 -1.77
N ALA A 168 9.11 -7.14 -2.63
CA ALA A 168 8.13 -7.01 -3.70
C ALA A 168 6.77 -7.62 -3.32
N MET A 169 6.53 -8.00 -2.06
CA MET A 169 5.25 -8.57 -1.64
C MET A 169 4.11 -7.54 -1.76
N PRO A 170 3.16 -7.66 -2.71
CA PRO A 170 1.99 -6.81 -2.69
C PRO A 170 1.01 -7.29 -1.61
N VAL A 171 0.12 -6.40 -1.14
CA VAL A 171 -1.09 -6.89 -0.46
C VAL A 171 -2.02 -7.42 -1.54
N VAL A 172 -2.40 -8.69 -1.46
CA VAL A 172 -3.31 -9.30 -2.43
C VAL A 172 -4.60 -9.71 -1.74
N VAL A 173 -5.71 -9.19 -2.24
CA VAL A 173 -7.05 -9.47 -1.75
C VAL A 173 -7.84 -10.14 -2.85
N GLU A 174 -8.53 -11.22 -2.51
CA GLU A 174 -9.42 -11.93 -3.41
C GLU A 174 -10.89 -11.77 -3.03
N PHE A 175 -11.74 -11.77 -4.05
CA PHE A 175 -13.19 -11.69 -3.91
C PHE A 175 -13.86 -12.78 -4.77
N ASN A 176 -14.75 -13.56 -4.15
CA ASN A 176 -15.56 -14.55 -4.86
C ASN A 176 -17.06 -14.44 -4.49
N PRO A 177 -17.94 -14.09 -5.43
CA PRO A 177 -17.64 -13.65 -6.79
C PRO A 177 -16.91 -12.29 -6.80
N GLY A 178 -16.30 -11.94 -7.93
CA GLY A 178 -15.60 -10.65 -8.09
C GLY A 178 -16.52 -9.43 -7.92
N ILE A 179 -15.93 -8.30 -7.52
CA ILE A 179 -16.63 -7.04 -7.28
C ILE A 179 -16.81 -6.28 -8.61
N LYS A 180 -18.06 -5.92 -8.91
CA LYS A 180 -18.40 -5.12 -10.10
C LYS A 180 -17.79 -3.73 -10.00
N LYS A 181 -17.39 -3.16 -11.14
CA LYS A 181 -16.70 -1.85 -11.20
C LYS A 181 -17.42 -0.74 -10.44
N ALA A 182 -18.76 -0.69 -10.51
CA ALA A 182 -19.58 0.32 -9.83
C ALA A 182 -19.51 0.25 -8.30
N ASP A 183 -19.18 -0.91 -7.72
CA ASP A 183 -19.17 -1.14 -6.27
C ASP A 183 -17.75 -1.08 -5.67
N ARG A 184 -16.70 -1.08 -6.50
CA ARG A 184 -15.29 -1.17 -6.06
C ARG A 184 -14.87 -0.01 -5.17
N ALA A 185 -15.35 1.21 -5.43
CA ALA A 185 -14.98 2.38 -4.62
C ALA A 185 -15.45 2.24 -3.17
N ALA A 186 -16.67 1.72 -2.95
CA ALA A 186 -17.21 1.49 -1.62
C ALA A 186 -16.41 0.41 -0.87
N VAL A 187 -16.09 -0.70 -1.56
CA VAL A 187 -15.27 -1.78 -1.00
C VAL A 187 -13.83 -1.32 -0.72
N GLN A 188 -13.19 -0.59 -1.65
CA GLN A 188 -11.82 -0.11 -1.52
C GLN A 188 -11.63 0.81 -0.32
N LYS A 189 -12.63 1.65 0.02
CA LYS A 189 -12.59 2.48 1.24
C LYS A 189 -12.53 1.67 2.53
N ARG A 190 -12.87 0.38 2.49
CA ARG A 190 -12.81 -0.56 3.61
C ARG A 190 -11.53 -1.39 3.62
N MET A 191 -10.57 -1.09 2.74
CA MET A 191 -9.30 -1.81 2.62
C MET A 191 -8.17 -0.91 3.15
N PHE A 192 -7.77 -1.18 4.39
CA PHE A 192 -6.83 -0.36 5.15
C PHE A 192 -5.43 -0.97 5.13
N VAL A 193 -4.42 -0.15 4.88
CA VAL A 193 -3.00 -0.53 4.95
C VAL A 193 -2.26 0.56 5.71
N GLU A 194 -1.64 0.19 6.82
CA GLU A 194 -0.71 1.02 7.59
C GLU A 194 0.72 0.49 7.35
N THR A 195 1.67 1.38 7.11
CA THR A 195 3.08 1.03 6.88
C THR A 195 3.99 1.77 7.86
N SER A 196 5.00 1.08 8.39
CA SER A 196 5.99 1.65 9.31
C SER A 196 7.40 1.16 8.96
N PRO A 197 8.34 2.03 8.51
CA PRO A 197 8.15 3.46 8.23
C PRO A 197 7.07 3.71 7.16
N ALA A 198 6.52 4.94 7.16
CA ALA A 198 5.48 5.32 6.22
C ALA A 198 5.99 5.23 4.78
N GLN A 199 5.32 4.42 3.98
CA GLN A 199 5.52 4.25 2.56
C GLN A 199 4.14 4.11 1.93
N GLU A 200 3.68 5.17 1.28
CA GLU A 200 2.35 5.23 0.69
C GLU A 200 2.23 4.31 -0.53
N GLY A 201 1.07 3.66 -0.65
CA GLY A 201 0.70 2.87 -1.80
C GLY A 201 -0.73 3.10 -2.23
N VAL A 202 -1.09 2.49 -3.35
CA VAL A 202 -2.43 2.57 -3.94
C VAL A 202 -2.99 1.18 -4.14
N TRP A 203 -4.32 1.07 -4.12
CA TRP A 203 -5.02 -0.12 -4.55
C TRP A 203 -5.21 -0.10 -6.07
N SER A 204 -5.17 -1.27 -6.70
CA SER A 204 -5.46 -1.45 -8.12
C SER A 204 -6.22 -2.75 -8.34
N TRP A 205 -7.32 -2.70 -9.07
CA TRP A 205 -8.21 -3.85 -9.29
C TRP A 205 -7.90 -4.56 -10.59
N THR A 206 -7.99 -5.89 -10.60
CA THR A 206 -8.05 -6.63 -11.85
C THR A 206 -9.35 -6.33 -12.59
N ALA A 207 -9.36 -6.53 -13.92
CA ALA A 207 -10.53 -6.25 -14.75
C ALA A 207 -11.78 -7.00 -14.26
N ALA A 208 -11.64 -8.28 -13.90
CA ALA A 208 -12.71 -9.11 -13.36
C ALA A 208 -13.16 -8.72 -11.94
N GLY A 209 -12.35 -7.94 -11.20
CA GLY A 209 -12.65 -7.54 -9.82
C GLY A 209 -12.57 -8.69 -8.81
N THR A 210 -12.02 -9.83 -9.23
CA THR A 210 -11.73 -10.99 -8.37
C THR A 210 -10.50 -10.77 -7.51
N GLN A 211 -9.64 -9.82 -7.88
CA GLN A 211 -8.43 -9.48 -7.14
C GLN A 211 -8.23 -7.96 -7.09
N ALA A 212 -7.65 -7.51 -5.97
CA ALA A 212 -7.12 -6.17 -5.81
C ALA A 212 -5.72 -6.24 -5.19
N TYR A 213 -4.80 -5.44 -5.71
CA TYR A 213 -3.43 -5.35 -5.28
C TYR A 213 -3.17 -4.01 -4.60
N TYR A 214 -2.46 -4.00 -3.47
CA TYR A 214 -1.88 -2.79 -2.90
C TYR A 214 -0.35 -2.85 -3.00
N ARG A 215 0.24 -1.79 -3.55
CA ARG A 215 1.69 -1.59 -3.49
C ARG A 215 2.03 -0.11 -3.48
N ALA A 216 3.22 0.19 -2.99
CA ALA A 216 3.88 1.48 -3.19
C ALA A 216 4.44 1.62 -4.62
N ALA A 217 4.87 2.84 -4.95
CA ALA A 217 5.51 3.15 -6.24
C ALA A 217 6.77 2.28 -6.47
N GLU A 218 7.59 2.19 -5.42
CA GLU A 218 8.79 1.37 -5.35
C GLU A 218 8.58 0.17 -4.42
N TYR A 219 9.47 -0.83 -4.50
CA TYR A 219 9.48 -1.95 -3.55
C TYR A 219 9.50 -1.47 -2.09
N TRP A 220 8.93 -2.28 -1.20
CA TRP A 220 8.92 -1.98 0.23
C TRP A 220 10.34 -1.84 0.79
N GLN A 221 10.53 -0.88 1.68
CA GLN A 221 11.77 -0.76 2.44
C GLN A 221 11.98 -2.00 3.32
N THR A 222 13.23 -2.46 3.44
CA THR A 222 13.59 -3.53 4.36
C THR A 222 13.28 -3.12 5.79
N GLY A 223 12.68 -4.03 6.56
CA GLY A 223 12.26 -3.79 7.94
C GLY A 223 10.86 -3.19 8.06
N THR A 224 10.21 -2.79 6.96
CA THR A 224 8.86 -2.24 7.00
C THR A 224 7.89 -3.23 7.63
N THR A 225 7.06 -2.74 8.55
CA THR A 225 5.90 -3.47 9.05
C THR A 225 4.68 -3.03 8.25
N LEU A 226 3.99 -4.00 7.65
CA LEU A 226 2.70 -3.79 6.98
C LEU A 226 1.60 -4.30 7.91
N LYS A 227 0.65 -3.44 8.26
CA LYS A 227 -0.55 -3.83 8.99
C LYS A 227 -1.76 -3.58 8.10
N VAL A 228 -2.40 -4.68 7.72
CA VAL A 228 -3.48 -4.69 6.73
C VAL A 228 -4.77 -5.11 7.42
N ARG A 229 -5.87 -4.43 7.05
CA ARG A 229 -7.22 -4.88 7.36
C ARG A 229 -8.14 -4.68 6.17
N ILE A 230 -8.76 -5.75 5.71
CA ILE A 230 -9.84 -5.76 4.74
C ILE A 230 -11.15 -5.81 5.53
N GLY A 231 -11.69 -4.64 5.85
CA GLY A 231 -12.82 -4.43 6.76
C GLY A 231 -14.20 -4.63 6.12
N VAL A 232 -14.38 -5.71 5.36
CA VAL A 232 -15.56 -5.94 4.50
C VAL A 232 -16.64 -6.81 5.14
N GLY A 233 -16.44 -7.33 6.37
CA GLY A 233 -17.42 -8.16 7.06
C GLY A 233 -18.76 -7.45 7.23
N GLY A 234 -19.79 -7.97 6.57
CA GLY A 234 -21.12 -7.38 6.49
C GLY A 234 -21.19 -6.02 5.80
N HIS A 235 -20.18 -5.67 5.00
CA HIS A 235 -20.19 -4.50 4.12
C HIS A 235 -20.87 -4.82 2.80
N PRO A 236 -21.75 -3.96 2.25
CA PRO A 236 -22.34 -4.19 0.93
C PRO A 236 -21.27 -4.32 -0.16
N THR A 237 -21.33 -5.39 -0.94
CA THR A 237 -20.39 -5.68 -2.05
C THR A 237 -21.05 -5.63 -3.43
N GLY A 238 -22.27 -5.11 -3.50
CA GLY A 238 -23.07 -5.00 -4.72
C GLY A 238 -24.02 -6.17 -4.95
N GLY A 239 -25.08 -5.95 -5.74
CA GLY A 239 -26.03 -7.00 -6.12
C GLY A 239 -26.72 -7.72 -4.96
N GLY A 240 -26.90 -7.04 -3.82
CA GLY A 240 -27.51 -7.58 -2.60
C GLY A 240 -26.60 -8.52 -1.79
N ARG A 241 -25.29 -8.56 -2.10
CA ARG A 241 -24.29 -9.31 -1.34
C ARG A 241 -23.61 -8.46 -0.29
N TYR A 242 -23.07 -9.13 0.71
CA TYR A 242 -22.25 -8.53 1.76
C TYR A 242 -20.94 -9.29 1.91
N GLY A 243 -19.85 -8.64 2.28
CA GLY A 243 -18.61 -9.35 2.58
C GLY A 243 -18.80 -10.34 3.72
N ASP A 244 -18.19 -11.51 3.60
CA ASP A 244 -18.28 -12.62 4.55
C ASP A 244 -17.72 -12.28 5.95
N GLN A 245 -16.50 -11.78 6.00
CA GLN A 245 -15.80 -11.43 7.22
C GLN A 245 -14.66 -10.46 6.92
N ASP A 246 -14.18 -9.79 7.97
CA ASP A 246 -12.94 -9.06 7.88
C ASP A 246 -11.75 -10.02 7.67
N ARG A 247 -10.69 -9.53 7.01
CA ARG A 247 -9.37 -10.17 7.02
C ARG A 247 -8.35 -9.18 7.56
N SER A 248 -7.34 -9.65 8.26
CA SER A 248 -6.24 -8.81 8.73
C SER A 248 -4.95 -9.58 8.81
N ALA A 249 -3.83 -8.88 8.66
CA ALA A 249 -2.50 -9.42 8.92
C ALA A 249 -1.54 -8.29 9.30
N THR A 250 -0.59 -8.59 10.18
CA THR A 250 0.58 -7.76 10.48
C THR A 250 1.83 -8.55 10.12
N VAL A 251 2.58 -8.05 9.14
CA VAL A 251 3.72 -8.75 8.55
C VAL A 251 4.95 -7.85 8.52
N LYS A 252 6.13 -8.46 8.40
CA LYS A 252 7.39 -7.75 8.23
C LYS A 252 7.95 -7.93 6.82
N ILE A 253 8.62 -6.90 6.33
CA ILE A 253 9.38 -6.94 5.09
C ILE A 253 10.83 -7.24 5.42
N GLY A 254 11.36 -8.30 4.81
CA GLY A 254 12.71 -8.77 4.98
C GLY A 254 13.73 -7.98 4.15
N ARG A 255 14.89 -8.60 3.98
CA ARG A 255 15.97 -8.08 3.14
C ARG A 255 15.57 -8.02 1.67
N LYS A 256 16.20 -7.13 0.90
CA LYS A 256 16.06 -7.13 -0.56
C LYS A 256 16.83 -8.30 -1.15
N PHE A 257 16.12 -9.29 -1.69
CA PHE A 257 16.69 -10.45 -2.38
C PHE A 257 16.00 -10.57 -3.74
N GLU A 258 16.75 -10.43 -4.84
CA GLU A 258 16.21 -10.32 -6.19
C GLU A 258 16.85 -11.35 -7.11
N MET A 259 16.05 -11.98 -7.96
CA MET A 259 16.52 -12.93 -8.96
C MET A 259 16.29 -12.35 -10.36
N ARG A 260 17.37 -12.11 -11.10
CA ARG A 260 17.33 -11.64 -12.49
C ARG A 260 17.72 -12.75 -13.44
N VAL A 261 16.80 -13.17 -14.29
CA VAL A 261 17.00 -14.22 -15.29
C VAL A 261 17.11 -13.59 -16.68
N ASP A 262 18.23 -13.81 -17.34
CA ASP A 262 18.51 -13.30 -18.67
C ASP A 262 18.56 -14.46 -19.66
N ASN A 263 17.61 -14.48 -20.60
CA ASN A 263 17.54 -15.52 -21.62
C ASN A 263 18.69 -15.43 -22.64
N ALA A 264 19.28 -14.27 -22.91
CA ALA A 264 20.40 -14.17 -23.85
C ALA A 264 21.63 -14.90 -23.29
N THR A 265 21.93 -14.69 -22.01
CA THR A 265 23.09 -15.32 -21.35
C THR A 265 22.79 -16.66 -20.69
N LYS A 266 21.52 -17.05 -20.59
CA LYS A 266 21.04 -18.26 -19.88
C LYS A 266 21.54 -18.30 -18.44
N LYS A 267 21.49 -17.15 -17.75
CA LYS A 267 21.94 -17.00 -16.37
C LYS A 267 20.85 -16.41 -15.49
N MET A 268 20.79 -16.90 -14.26
CA MET A 268 20.14 -16.22 -13.14
C MET A 268 21.21 -15.54 -12.31
N THR A 269 21.16 -14.22 -12.21
CA THR A 269 21.95 -13.42 -11.27
C THR A 269 21.09 -13.13 -10.05
N VAL A 270 21.58 -13.54 -8.88
CA VAL A 270 20.92 -13.29 -7.60
C VAL A 270 21.59 -12.12 -6.92
N LEU A 271 20.81 -11.12 -6.55
CA LEU A 271 21.25 -9.93 -5.85
C LEU A 271 20.71 -9.92 -4.43
N GLN A 272 21.56 -9.57 -3.46
CA GLN A 272 21.13 -9.24 -2.11
C GLN A 272 21.53 -7.80 -1.83
N ASN A 273 20.55 -6.97 -1.45
CA ASN A 273 20.73 -5.53 -1.21
C ASN A 273 21.42 -4.81 -2.39
N GLY A 274 21.09 -5.20 -3.62
CA GLY A 274 21.64 -4.61 -4.85
C GLY A 274 23.01 -5.14 -5.27
N GLN A 275 23.65 -6.02 -4.48
CA GLN A 275 24.95 -6.62 -4.82
C GLN A 275 24.77 -8.07 -5.29
N THR A 276 25.46 -8.44 -6.36
CA THR A 276 25.46 -9.82 -6.86
C THR A 276 26.10 -10.74 -5.83
N VAL A 277 25.34 -11.75 -5.36
CA VAL A 277 25.83 -12.75 -4.40
C VAL A 277 26.10 -14.11 -5.05
N LYS A 278 25.35 -14.45 -6.10
CA LYS A 278 25.50 -15.69 -6.87
C LYS A 278 25.04 -15.48 -8.30
N THR A 279 25.61 -16.27 -9.20
CA THR A 279 25.13 -16.42 -10.58
C THR A 279 25.05 -17.91 -10.89
N PHE A 280 23.92 -18.34 -11.45
CA PHE A 280 23.67 -19.74 -11.79
C PHE A 280 23.35 -19.89 -13.28
N PRO A 281 23.86 -20.92 -13.96
CA PRO A 281 23.35 -21.29 -15.28
C PRO A 281 21.90 -21.76 -15.16
N VAL A 282 21.06 -21.38 -16.11
CA VAL A 282 19.64 -21.78 -16.17
C VAL A 282 19.28 -22.34 -17.53
N SER A 283 18.19 -23.10 -17.59
CA SER A 283 17.49 -23.42 -18.84
C SER A 283 16.04 -22.96 -18.70
N LEU A 284 15.57 -22.11 -19.62
CA LEU A 284 14.20 -21.59 -19.61
C LEU A 284 13.29 -22.43 -20.53
N GLY A 285 12.07 -21.93 -20.77
CA GLY A 285 11.10 -22.50 -21.70
C GLY A 285 11.62 -22.53 -23.14
N LYS A 286 11.49 -23.70 -23.79
CA LYS A 286 11.82 -23.90 -25.20
C LYS A 286 10.93 -23.06 -26.11
N LYS A 287 11.29 -22.92 -27.40
CA LYS A 287 10.58 -22.03 -28.34
C LYS A 287 9.06 -22.29 -28.44
N SER A 288 8.62 -23.53 -28.32
CA SER A 288 7.19 -23.90 -28.40
C SER A 288 6.40 -23.59 -27.12
N THR A 289 7.09 -23.42 -25.99
CA THR A 289 6.51 -23.13 -24.66
C THR A 289 7.48 -22.21 -23.90
N PRO A 290 7.65 -20.96 -24.38
CA PRO A 290 8.63 -20.03 -23.81
C PRO A 290 8.24 -19.64 -22.37
N SER A 291 9.24 -19.32 -21.55
CA SER A 291 8.99 -18.63 -20.27
C SER A 291 8.46 -17.21 -20.55
N SER A 292 7.57 -16.70 -19.71
CA SER A 292 7.11 -15.32 -19.80
C SER A 292 8.20 -14.36 -19.28
N SER A 293 8.49 -13.30 -20.05
CA SER A 293 9.30 -12.17 -19.62
C SER A 293 8.44 -11.16 -18.85
N GLY A 294 8.96 -10.65 -17.75
CA GLY A 294 8.27 -9.67 -16.91
C GLY A 294 8.82 -9.61 -15.49
N HIS A 295 8.15 -8.78 -14.67
CA HIS A 295 8.42 -8.58 -13.26
C HIS A 295 7.43 -9.39 -12.41
N MET A 296 7.91 -10.53 -11.95
CA MET A 296 7.17 -11.49 -11.12
C MET A 296 7.58 -11.38 -9.66
N VAL A 297 6.85 -12.11 -8.81
CA VAL A 297 7.11 -12.25 -7.38
C VAL A 297 7.09 -13.74 -7.05
N VAL A 298 7.93 -14.20 -6.12
CA VAL A 298 7.79 -15.55 -5.56
C VAL A 298 6.49 -15.63 -4.76
N MET A 299 5.54 -16.46 -5.19
CA MET A 299 4.19 -16.54 -4.60
C MET A 299 4.05 -17.70 -3.62
N GLU A 300 4.74 -18.80 -3.90
CA GLU A 300 4.66 -20.04 -3.13
C GLU A 300 6.00 -20.76 -3.18
N LYS A 301 6.29 -21.52 -2.12
CA LYS A 301 7.49 -22.35 -2.02
C LYS A 301 7.11 -23.76 -1.56
N LYS A 302 7.46 -24.79 -2.34
CA LYS A 302 7.31 -26.21 -1.97
C LYS A 302 8.66 -26.93 -2.05
N ALA A 303 9.09 -27.54 -0.95
CA ALA A 303 10.34 -28.30 -0.93
C ALA A 303 10.28 -29.54 -1.83
N ALA A 304 9.12 -30.19 -1.90
CA ALA A 304 8.80 -31.26 -2.82
C ALA A 304 7.33 -31.09 -3.30
N THR A 305 7.09 -31.35 -4.58
CA THR A 305 5.75 -31.34 -5.20
C THR A 305 5.78 -32.16 -6.48
N VAL A 306 4.62 -32.52 -7.00
CA VAL A 306 4.49 -33.09 -8.35
C VAL A 306 3.95 -32.00 -9.26
N PHE A 307 4.56 -31.82 -10.43
CA PHE A 307 3.92 -31.09 -11.53
C PHE A 307 3.22 -32.11 -12.40
N ASP A 308 1.92 -31.97 -12.53
CA ASP A 308 1.07 -32.86 -13.30
C ASP A 308 0.17 -32.03 -14.23
N THR A 309 0.37 -32.18 -15.53
CA THR A 309 -0.42 -31.52 -16.57
C THR A 309 -1.18 -32.53 -17.44
N THR A 310 -1.27 -33.81 -17.03
CA THR A 310 -1.94 -34.84 -17.84
C THR A 310 -3.43 -34.57 -18.00
N ASP A 311 -4.05 -33.94 -17.00
CA ASP A 311 -5.48 -33.58 -17.04
C ASP A 311 -5.75 -32.38 -17.97
N THR A 312 -4.82 -31.43 -18.07
CA THR A 312 -5.00 -30.20 -18.86
C THR A 312 -4.53 -30.36 -20.31
N ASP A 313 -3.42 -31.08 -20.52
CA ASP A 313 -2.72 -31.13 -21.82
C ASP A 313 -2.87 -32.50 -22.51
N GLY A 314 -3.56 -33.45 -21.86
CA GLY A 314 -3.79 -34.79 -22.37
C GLY A 314 -2.49 -35.51 -22.73
N ALA A 315 -2.40 -36.01 -23.97
CA ALA A 315 -1.23 -36.76 -24.45
C ALA A 315 0.07 -35.93 -24.50
N ALA A 316 0.00 -34.60 -24.49
CA ALA A 316 1.16 -33.72 -24.42
C ALA A 316 1.56 -33.37 -22.98
N GLY A 317 0.75 -33.78 -21.99
CA GLY A 317 0.99 -33.51 -20.58
C GLY A 317 2.16 -34.29 -20.02
N TYR A 318 2.68 -33.80 -18.90
CA TYR A 318 3.76 -34.46 -18.17
C TYR A 318 3.43 -34.57 -16.70
N ARG A 319 4.01 -35.58 -16.06
CA ARG A 319 4.00 -35.75 -14.60
C ARG A 319 5.41 -35.94 -14.10
N THR A 320 5.89 -35.00 -13.29
CA THR A 320 7.28 -34.97 -12.84
C THR A 320 7.39 -34.59 -11.37
N ASP A 321 8.20 -35.33 -10.61
CA ASP A 321 8.55 -34.97 -9.25
C ASP A 321 9.54 -33.80 -9.24
N ILE A 322 9.19 -32.75 -8.50
CA ILE A 322 9.93 -31.49 -8.45
C ILE A 322 10.38 -31.23 -7.03
N GLN A 323 11.66 -30.86 -6.90
CA GLN A 323 12.23 -30.34 -5.66
C GLN A 323 12.47 -28.84 -5.74
N TYR A 324 12.33 -28.17 -4.60
CA TYR A 324 12.65 -26.74 -4.41
C TYR A 324 11.85 -25.82 -5.35
N ALA A 325 10.56 -26.11 -5.53
CA ALA A 325 9.69 -25.37 -6.43
C ALA A 325 9.31 -24.01 -5.82
N GLN A 326 9.44 -22.95 -6.63
CA GLN A 326 9.05 -21.58 -6.30
C GLN A 326 8.11 -21.06 -7.39
N ARG A 327 6.82 -20.89 -7.06
CA ARG A 327 5.79 -20.47 -8.04
C ARG A 327 5.91 -18.99 -8.36
N LEU A 328 5.86 -18.64 -9.65
CA LEU A 328 5.89 -17.26 -10.13
C LEU A 328 4.60 -16.81 -10.81
N THR A 329 3.87 -17.73 -11.45
CA THR A 329 2.62 -17.44 -12.16
C THR A 329 1.52 -18.44 -11.84
N TRP A 330 0.28 -18.09 -12.13
CA TRP A 330 -0.84 -19.03 -12.03
C TRP A 330 -0.77 -20.11 -13.12
N SER A 331 -0.31 -19.74 -14.32
CA SER A 331 -0.09 -20.63 -15.48
C SER A 331 1.01 -21.67 -15.31
N GLY A 332 1.75 -21.65 -14.20
CA GLY A 332 2.69 -22.71 -13.86
C GLY A 332 4.15 -22.46 -14.27
N GLN A 333 4.59 -21.20 -14.31
CA GLN A 333 6.02 -20.88 -14.35
C GLN A 333 6.62 -20.93 -12.94
N TYR A 334 7.67 -21.73 -12.77
CA TYR A 334 8.40 -21.91 -11.51
C TYR A 334 9.90 -21.76 -11.68
N ILE A 335 10.60 -21.51 -10.58
CA ILE A 335 12.03 -21.83 -10.42
C ILE A 335 12.12 -23.15 -9.66
N HIS A 336 12.88 -24.13 -10.16
CA HIS A 336 13.01 -25.43 -9.47
C HIS A 336 14.28 -26.22 -9.84
N SER A 337 14.50 -27.33 -9.11
CA SER A 337 15.55 -28.31 -9.39
C SER A 337 15.23 -29.12 -10.64
N ALA A 338 16.20 -29.22 -11.55
CA ALA A 338 16.09 -29.96 -12.80
C ALA A 338 17.40 -30.74 -13.08
N PRO A 339 17.68 -31.83 -12.34
CA PRO A 339 18.88 -32.64 -12.57
C PRO A 339 18.98 -33.17 -14.00
N TRP A 340 17.84 -33.43 -14.66
CA TRP A 340 17.79 -33.93 -16.03
C TRP A 340 18.28 -32.93 -17.09
N SER A 341 18.37 -31.63 -16.79
CA SER A 341 18.72 -30.59 -17.76
C SER A 341 20.03 -29.86 -17.45
N VAL A 342 20.88 -30.39 -16.56
CA VAL A 342 22.13 -29.72 -16.17
C VAL A 342 23.08 -29.48 -17.35
N GLY A 343 23.06 -30.36 -18.35
CA GLY A 343 23.84 -30.20 -19.58
C GLY A 343 23.33 -29.08 -20.50
N ASP A 344 22.08 -28.65 -20.33
CA ASP A 344 21.42 -27.59 -21.11
C ASP A 344 21.50 -26.22 -20.44
N GLN A 345 21.60 -26.19 -19.11
CA GLN A 345 21.64 -24.98 -18.32
C GLN A 345 22.86 -24.12 -18.70
N GLY A 346 22.63 -22.84 -19.00
CA GLY A 346 23.67 -21.93 -19.51
C GLY A 346 23.89 -22.01 -21.02
N ARG A 347 23.17 -22.88 -21.75
CA ARG A 347 23.36 -23.12 -23.19
C ARG A 347 22.07 -23.00 -24.00
N ARG A 348 21.03 -23.76 -23.65
CA ARG A 348 19.77 -23.81 -24.40
C ARG A 348 18.55 -23.99 -23.49
N ASN A 349 17.37 -23.69 -24.02
CA ASN A 349 16.10 -23.77 -23.31
C ASN A 349 15.37 -25.07 -23.62
N VAL A 350 15.05 -25.85 -22.60
CA VAL A 350 14.40 -27.17 -22.76
C VAL A 350 13.14 -27.35 -21.92
N SER A 351 12.81 -26.41 -21.04
CA SER A 351 11.64 -26.55 -20.14
C SER A 351 10.32 -26.24 -20.85
N HIS A 352 9.19 -26.46 -20.15
CA HIS A 352 7.84 -26.04 -20.55
C HIS A 352 7.46 -24.64 -20.07
N GLY A 353 8.45 -23.79 -19.73
CA GLY A 353 8.24 -22.42 -19.24
C GLY A 353 8.92 -22.16 -17.89
N CYS A 354 9.27 -23.21 -17.14
CA CYS A 354 10.02 -23.07 -15.90
C CYS A 354 11.47 -22.60 -16.08
N VAL A 355 12.05 -22.06 -15.02
CA VAL A 355 13.47 -21.75 -14.90
C VAL A 355 14.16 -22.92 -14.18
N ASN A 356 14.78 -23.79 -14.98
CA ASN A 356 15.50 -24.96 -14.49
C ASN A 356 16.85 -24.57 -13.89
N LEU A 357 17.13 -25.07 -12.69
CA LEU A 357 18.42 -24.95 -12.01
C LEU A 357 19.00 -26.33 -11.67
N ALA A 358 20.33 -26.41 -11.56
CA ALA A 358 21.00 -27.57 -10.99
C ALA A 358 20.53 -27.78 -9.53
N PRO A 359 20.47 -29.01 -9.01
CA PRO A 359 19.89 -29.29 -7.68
C PRO A 359 20.47 -28.45 -6.54
N SER A 360 21.80 -28.27 -6.51
CA SER A 360 22.47 -27.45 -5.49
C SER A 360 22.10 -25.96 -5.59
N ALA A 361 21.97 -25.44 -6.82
CA ALA A 361 21.54 -24.06 -7.07
C ALA A 361 20.07 -23.85 -6.70
N ALA A 362 19.19 -24.78 -7.09
CA ALA A 362 17.78 -24.74 -6.76
C ALA A 362 17.55 -24.75 -5.24
N ARG A 363 18.24 -25.65 -4.53
CA ARG A 363 18.23 -25.71 -3.06
C ARG A 363 18.69 -24.39 -2.45
N TRP A 364 19.82 -23.86 -2.90
CA TRP A 364 20.38 -22.61 -2.36
C TRP A 364 19.42 -21.43 -2.58
N VAL A 365 18.86 -21.28 -3.78
CA VAL A 365 17.88 -20.21 -4.08
C VAL A 365 16.64 -20.39 -3.22
N PHE A 366 16.11 -21.61 -3.11
CA PHE A 366 14.94 -21.90 -2.30
C PHE A 366 15.15 -21.63 -0.81
N GLU A 367 16.28 -22.02 -0.23
CA GLU A 367 16.57 -21.77 1.18
C GLU A 367 16.74 -20.28 1.49
N LYS A 368 17.21 -19.50 0.51
CA LYS A 368 17.44 -18.06 0.69
C LYS A 368 16.22 -17.21 0.35
N SER A 369 15.41 -17.58 -0.64
CA SER A 369 14.28 -16.75 -1.07
C SER A 369 13.17 -16.69 -0.02
N LEU A 370 12.40 -15.62 -0.05
CA LEU A 370 11.14 -15.45 0.65
C LEU A 370 10.00 -15.38 -0.36
N ILE A 371 8.79 -15.76 0.07
CA ILE A 371 7.58 -15.33 -0.64
C ILE A 371 7.58 -13.79 -0.64
N GLY A 372 7.30 -13.17 -1.78
CA GLY A 372 7.43 -11.71 -1.94
C GLY A 372 8.76 -11.24 -2.52
N ASP A 373 9.75 -12.12 -2.76
CA ASP A 373 10.99 -11.70 -3.42
C ASP A 373 10.77 -11.45 -4.92
N PRO A 374 11.32 -10.36 -5.49
CA PRO A 374 11.20 -10.05 -6.91
C PRO A 374 11.97 -11.02 -7.80
N VAL A 375 11.33 -11.42 -8.91
CA VAL A 375 11.94 -12.19 -9.99
C VAL A 375 11.72 -11.46 -11.31
N VAL A 376 12.80 -11.08 -11.97
CA VAL A 376 12.74 -10.45 -13.31
C VAL A 376 13.22 -11.43 -14.33
N VAL A 377 12.38 -11.78 -15.31
CA VAL A 377 12.77 -12.59 -16.47
C VAL A 377 12.76 -11.69 -17.70
N LYS A 378 13.82 -11.71 -18.51
CA LYS A 378 13.89 -10.89 -19.72
C LYS A 378 14.40 -11.66 -20.94
N GLY A 379 13.99 -11.17 -22.11
CA GLY A 379 14.52 -11.58 -23.41
C GLY A 379 13.97 -12.93 -23.89
N THR A 380 12.80 -13.34 -23.44
CA THR A 380 12.10 -14.54 -23.91
C THR A 380 11.11 -14.19 -25.03
N GLY A 381 10.53 -15.20 -25.68
CA GLY A 381 9.56 -15.03 -26.76
C GLY A 381 8.13 -14.75 -26.31
N ASP A 382 7.90 -14.57 -25.01
CA ASP A 382 6.57 -14.40 -24.42
C ASP A 382 6.59 -13.32 -23.32
N LYS A 383 5.44 -12.69 -23.08
CA LYS A 383 5.28 -11.62 -22.08
C LYS A 383 4.37 -12.08 -20.95
N LEU A 384 4.62 -11.58 -19.75
CA LEU A 384 3.77 -11.87 -18.60
C LEU A 384 2.39 -11.21 -18.79
N ASP A 385 1.34 -12.03 -18.71
CA ASP A 385 -0.03 -11.53 -18.70
C ASP A 385 -0.39 -10.90 -17.35
N TYR A 386 -1.00 -9.72 -17.37
CA TYR A 386 -1.44 -9.07 -16.14
C TYR A 386 -2.54 -9.87 -15.45
N GLY A 387 -2.31 -10.23 -14.19
CA GLY A 387 -3.17 -11.13 -13.41
C GLY A 387 -2.77 -12.61 -13.47
N ASN A 388 -1.78 -12.99 -14.28
CA ASN A 388 -1.22 -14.34 -14.28
C ASN A 388 -0.18 -14.51 -13.15
N GLY A 389 -0.66 -14.47 -11.91
CA GLY A 389 0.13 -14.42 -10.70
C GLY A 389 0.00 -13.06 -10.03
N TRP A 390 0.90 -12.75 -9.09
CA TRP A 390 0.98 -11.41 -8.51
C TRP A 390 1.83 -10.52 -9.41
N THR A 391 1.17 -9.85 -10.35
CA THR A 391 1.82 -9.04 -11.40
C THR A 391 1.73 -7.51 -11.22
N PRO A 392 1.54 -6.91 -10.01
CA PRO A 392 1.37 -5.46 -9.90
C PRO A 392 2.64 -4.67 -10.26
N TRP A 393 3.80 -5.35 -10.30
CA TRP A 393 5.10 -4.78 -10.64
C TRP A 393 5.46 -4.86 -12.12
N ASP A 394 4.66 -5.57 -12.93
CA ASP A 394 4.89 -5.70 -14.38
C ASP A 394 4.23 -4.58 -15.19
N VAL A 395 3.67 -3.59 -14.51
CA VAL A 395 3.10 -2.39 -15.09
C VAL A 395 3.75 -1.15 -14.46
N SER A 396 3.80 -0.05 -15.22
CA SER A 396 4.27 1.22 -14.70
C SER A 396 3.42 1.67 -13.50
N TRP A 397 4.00 2.49 -12.63
CA TRP A 397 3.28 3.07 -11.50
C TRP A 397 2.02 3.85 -11.93
N GLU A 398 2.13 4.62 -13.01
CA GLU A 398 0.99 5.37 -13.57
C GLU A 398 -0.13 4.43 -14.03
N LYS A 399 0.22 3.36 -14.75
CA LYS A 399 -0.77 2.37 -15.18
C LYS A 399 -1.41 1.65 -13.99
N PHE A 400 -0.64 1.38 -12.95
CA PHE A 400 -1.15 0.74 -11.74
C PHE A 400 -2.17 1.61 -11.02
N LYS A 401 -1.89 2.92 -10.87
CA LYS A 401 -2.79 3.91 -10.26
C LYS A 401 -4.12 4.03 -10.99
N GLU A 402 -4.15 3.94 -12.32
CA GLU A 402 -5.40 3.96 -13.11
C GLU A 402 -6.39 2.84 -12.71
N GLY A 403 -5.90 1.75 -12.11
CA GLY A 403 -6.73 0.67 -11.62
C GLY A 403 -7.36 0.91 -10.25
N SER A 404 -7.03 2.02 -9.58
CA SER A 404 -7.71 2.45 -8.34
C SER A 404 -9.18 2.76 -8.62
N ALA A 405 -10.05 2.42 -7.67
CA ALA A 405 -11.45 2.84 -7.68
C ALA A 405 -11.70 4.13 -6.86
N LEU A 406 -10.64 4.72 -6.31
CA LEU A 406 -10.64 5.99 -5.57
C LEU A 406 -9.79 7.04 -6.27
#